data_AF-A0A1B6K5X3-F1
#
_entry.id   AF-A0A1B6K5X3-F1
#
_cell.length_a   1.000
_cell.length_b   1.000
_cell.length_c   1.000
_cell.angle_alpha   90.00
_cell.angle_beta   90.00
_cell.angle_gamma   90.00
#
_symmetry.space_group_name_H-M   'P 1'
#
loop_
_entity.id
_entity.type
_entity.pdbx_description
1 polymer ?
#
loop_
_entity_poly.entity_id
_entity_poly.type
_entity_poly.pdbx_seq_one_letter_code
_entity_poly.pdbx_strand_id
1 'polypeptide(L)'
;MFLPVILVLSISWALAIEKVIIDADPGVDDAVAILTTLGDPNVQVLGITCVRGNSNIKATAVNALNTISVSGMKIKPKVVAGSDTGLLYTPPTNGWFGSDGFENLTLPNPPPKTDWIGIKPHSAAFIARHVKLYPGEITLITIGPLTNVAIALHLNPNLLQQLKKIIVLGGSISDLALEHSCQNTKSSC
;
A
#
# COMPACT_ATOMS: atom_id res chain seq x y z
N MET A 1 -51.78 22.56 4.20
CA MET A 1 -51.50 21.15 3.86
C MET A 1 -50.52 21.10 2.70
N PHE A 2 -49.25 21.44 2.91
CA PHE A 2 -48.17 21.28 1.91
C PHE A 2 -46.83 21.25 2.63
N LEU A 3 -46.39 20.06 2.99
CA LEU A 3 -44.99 19.65 3.21
C LEU A 3 -45.09 18.12 3.27
N PRO A 4 -44.61 17.35 2.26
CA PRO A 4 -43.21 16.91 2.30
C PRO A 4 -42.66 16.43 0.92
N VAL A 5 -41.81 17.20 0.23
CA VAL A 5 -41.04 16.64 -0.92
C VAL A 5 -39.56 17.03 -0.89
N ILE A 6 -39.18 18.06 -0.13
CA ILE A 6 -37.80 18.60 -0.18
C ILE A 6 -36.81 17.79 0.69
N LEU A 7 -37.26 16.96 1.64
CA LEU A 7 -36.34 16.33 2.60
C LEU A 7 -35.63 15.07 2.07
N VAL A 8 -36.11 14.42 1.01
CA VAL A 8 -35.56 13.12 0.55
C VAL A 8 -34.33 13.29 -0.34
N LEU A 9 -34.13 14.47 -0.96
CA LEU A 9 -33.00 14.72 -1.86
C LEU A 9 -31.72 15.18 -1.15
N SER A 10 -31.77 15.51 0.14
CA SER A 10 -30.63 16.10 0.85
C SER A 10 -29.71 15.08 1.53
N ILE A 11 -30.02 13.77 1.48
CA ILE A 11 -29.28 12.72 2.23
C ILE A 11 -28.34 11.91 1.32
N SER A 12 -28.48 11.98 -0.01
CA SER A 12 -27.55 11.29 -0.92
C SER A 12 -26.13 11.90 -0.94
N TRP A 13 -25.91 12.99 -0.20
CA TRP A 13 -24.63 13.70 -0.12
C TRP A 13 -23.97 13.52 1.26
N ALA A 14 -24.36 12.49 2.02
CA ALA A 14 -23.42 11.94 2.99
C ALA A 14 -22.17 11.59 2.18
N LEU A 15 -21.12 12.41 2.30
CA LEU A 15 -19.83 12.27 1.62
C LEU A 15 -19.50 10.78 1.55
N ALA A 16 -19.55 10.21 0.34
CA ALA A 16 -19.34 8.78 0.17
C ALA A 16 -17.91 8.48 0.65
N ILE A 17 -17.80 7.88 1.83
CA ILE A 17 -16.51 7.58 2.45
C ILE A 17 -15.74 6.64 1.51
N GLU A 18 -14.58 7.10 1.06
CA GLU A 18 -13.75 6.36 0.13
C GLU A 18 -13.04 5.21 0.85
N LYS A 19 -13.30 3.98 0.41
CA LYS A 19 -12.63 2.79 0.95
C LYS A 19 -11.25 2.67 0.33
N VAL A 20 -10.22 2.68 1.15
CA VAL A 20 -8.82 2.64 0.71
C VAL A 20 -8.10 1.42 1.26
N ILE A 21 -7.29 0.79 0.42
CA ILE A 21 -6.21 -0.10 0.84
C ILE A 21 -4.89 0.56 0.42
N ILE A 22 -3.92 0.60 1.33
CA ILE A 22 -2.58 1.14 1.07
C ILE A 22 -1.60 -0.03 1.02
N ASP A 23 -0.92 -0.24 -0.10
CA ASP A 23 0.19 -1.20 -0.26
C ASP A 23 1.52 -0.44 -0.28
N ALA A 24 2.35 -0.66 0.74
CA ALA A 24 3.51 0.17 1.03
C ALA A 24 4.72 -0.64 1.52
N ASP A 25 5.90 -0.04 1.49
CA ASP A 25 7.14 -0.55 2.08
C ASP A 25 7.72 0.48 3.07
N PRO A 26 7.04 0.76 4.21
CA PRO A 26 7.13 2.07 4.82
C PRO A 26 8.53 2.57 5.17
N GLY A 27 8.94 3.60 4.43
CA GLY A 27 9.94 4.60 4.74
C GLY A 27 9.32 5.90 5.28
N VAL A 28 10.12 6.96 5.38
CA VAL A 28 9.71 8.25 5.99
C VAL A 28 8.55 8.89 5.21
N ASP A 29 8.65 8.90 3.89
CA ASP A 29 7.63 9.43 2.98
C ASP A 29 6.35 8.59 2.99
N ASP A 30 6.47 7.26 2.98
CA ASP A 30 5.31 6.37 3.16
C ASP A 30 4.57 6.65 4.48
N ALA A 31 5.31 6.88 5.56
CA ALA A 31 4.72 7.15 6.86
C ALA A 31 3.90 8.45 6.85
N VAL A 32 4.39 9.49 6.17
CA VAL A 32 3.65 10.73 5.95
C VAL A 32 2.40 10.49 5.10
N ALA A 33 2.50 9.71 4.03
CA ALA A 33 1.37 9.37 3.18
C ALA A 33 0.28 8.57 3.93
N ILE A 34 0.70 7.58 4.72
CA ILE A 34 -0.19 6.78 5.57
C ILE A 34 -0.88 7.69 6.60
N LEU A 35 -0.14 8.51 7.33
CA LEU A 35 -0.71 9.40 8.35
C LEU A 35 -1.67 10.43 7.77
N THR A 36 -1.34 10.97 6.60
CA THR A 36 -2.20 11.92 5.87
C THR A 36 -3.49 11.24 5.44
N THR A 37 -3.41 10.02 4.89
CA THR A 37 -4.59 9.24 4.49
C THR A 37 -5.47 8.88 5.69
N LEU A 38 -4.86 8.54 6.84
CA LEU A 38 -5.60 8.24 8.07
C LEU A 38 -6.25 9.48 8.70
N GLY A 39 -5.73 10.67 8.43
CA GLY A 39 -6.26 11.94 8.93
C GLY A 39 -7.42 12.49 8.11
N ASP A 40 -7.68 11.96 6.90
CA ASP A 40 -8.78 12.44 6.06
C ASP A 40 -10.13 11.86 6.53
N PRO A 41 -11.07 12.70 6.99
CA PRO A 41 -12.38 12.23 7.47
C PRO A 41 -13.26 11.61 6.37
N ASN A 42 -12.92 11.80 5.10
CA ASN A 42 -13.66 11.24 3.97
C ASN A 42 -13.08 9.89 3.50
N VAL A 43 -12.04 9.38 4.17
CA VAL A 43 -11.37 8.13 3.81
C VAL A 43 -11.51 7.11 4.92
N GLN A 44 -11.87 5.89 4.53
CA GLN A 44 -11.81 4.70 5.38
C GLN A 44 -10.67 3.79 4.91
N VAL A 45 -9.57 3.77 5.65
CA VAL A 45 -8.48 2.82 5.42
C VAL A 45 -8.89 1.44 5.95
N LEU A 46 -9.14 0.49 5.03
CA LEU A 46 -9.52 -0.88 5.36
C LEU A 46 -8.33 -1.70 5.88
N GLY A 47 -7.14 -1.39 5.39
CA GLY A 47 -5.91 -2.06 5.78
C GLY A 47 -4.68 -1.44 5.13
N ILE A 48 -3.54 -1.66 5.77
CA ILE A 48 -2.22 -1.34 5.25
C ILE A 48 -1.54 -2.66 4.95
N THR A 49 -1.29 -2.93 3.69
CA THR A 49 -0.54 -4.09 3.23
C THR A 49 0.92 -3.70 3.06
N CYS A 50 1.81 -4.56 3.52
CA CYS A 50 3.25 -4.33 3.47
C CYS A 50 3.89 -5.19 2.39
N VAL A 51 4.87 -4.62 1.70
CA VAL A 51 5.76 -5.32 0.77
C VAL A 51 7.21 -5.01 1.15
N ARG A 52 8.15 -5.84 0.72
CA ARG A 52 9.57 -5.49 0.74
C ARG A 52 9.87 -4.36 -0.23
N GLY A 53 10.74 -3.45 0.18
CA GLY A 53 11.35 -2.43 -0.66
C GLY A 53 12.44 -1.69 0.12
N ASN A 54 12.11 -0.56 0.76
CA ASN A 54 13.02 0.23 1.62
C ASN A 54 13.77 -0.63 2.66
N SER A 55 13.11 -1.67 3.18
CA SER A 55 13.74 -2.73 3.97
C SER A 55 13.07 -4.08 3.74
N ASN A 56 13.49 -5.11 4.48
CA ASN A 56 12.84 -6.42 4.47
C ASN A 56 11.41 -6.35 5.02
N ILE A 57 10.59 -7.36 4.73
CA ILE A 57 9.16 -7.37 5.08
C ILE A 57 8.89 -7.20 6.59
N LYS A 58 9.79 -7.70 7.44
CA LYS A 58 9.61 -7.58 8.90
C LYS A 58 9.78 -6.13 9.33
N ALA A 59 10.82 -5.48 8.84
CA ALA A 59 11.08 -4.08 9.10
C ALA A 59 9.96 -3.20 8.53
N THR A 60 9.54 -3.40 7.27
CA THR A 60 8.46 -2.59 6.68
C THR A 60 7.13 -2.75 7.42
N ALA A 61 6.78 -3.97 7.86
CA ALA A 61 5.58 -4.19 8.69
C ALA A 61 5.68 -3.54 10.08
N VAL A 62 6.86 -3.56 10.70
CA VAL A 62 7.13 -2.83 11.96
C VAL A 62 6.98 -1.33 11.74
N ASN A 63 7.53 -0.77 10.66
CA ASN A 63 7.43 0.64 10.32
C ASN A 63 5.98 1.07 10.09
N ALA A 64 5.16 0.23 9.42
CA ALA A 64 3.72 0.45 9.29
C ALA A 64 3.02 0.51 10.65
N LEU A 65 3.30 -0.46 11.53
CA LEU A 65 2.71 -0.53 12.88
C LEU A 65 3.13 0.66 13.75
N ASN A 66 4.40 1.05 13.65
CA ASN A 66 4.97 2.24 14.31
C ASN A 66 4.30 3.52 13.82
N THR A 67 4.13 3.67 12.51
CA THR A 67 3.44 4.80 11.88
C THR A 67 2.01 4.94 12.38
N ILE A 68 1.21 3.87 12.33
CA ILE A 68 -0.17 3.94 12.84
C ILE A 68 -0.22 4.03 14.37
N SER A 69 0.88 3.74 15.08
CA SER A 69 0.91 3.86 16.53
C SER A 69 0.76 5.30 16.99
N VAL A 70 1.33 6.24 16.23
CA VAL A 70 1.37 7.67 16.52
C VAL A 70 0.22 8.47 15.91
N SER A 71 -0.67 7.84 15.12
CA SER A 71 -1.79 8.53 14.44
C SER A 71 -2.86 9.09 15.38
N GLY A 72 -2.83 8.73 16.68
CA GLY A 72 -3.86 9.10 17.66
C GLY A 72 -5.21 8.39 17.45
N MET A 73 -5.34 7.52 16.45
CA MET A 73 -6.58 6.80 16.16
C MET A 73 -6.89 5.76 17.25
N LYS A 74 -8.15 5.74 17.70
CA LYS A 74 -8.66 4.72 18.64
C LYS A 74 -8.76 3.35 17.98
N ILE A 75 -9.28 3.31 16.74
CA ILE A 75 -9.41 2.09 15.95
C ILE A 75 -8.43 2.22 14.79
N LYS A 76 -7.42 1.35 14.80
CA LYS A 76 -6.33 1.37 13.81
C LYS A 76 -6.64 0.36 12.70
N PRO A 77 -6.31 0.67 11.43
CA PRO A 77 -6.44 -0.29 10.35
C PRO A 77 -5.53 -1.49 10.60
N LYS A 78 -5.90 -2.63 10.00
CA LYS A 78 -5.07 -3.83 10.08
C LYS A 78 -3.81 -3.67 9.24
N VAL A 79 -2.65 -3.98 9.82
CA VAL A 79 -1.40 -4.19 9.06
C VAL A 79 -1.31 -5.64 8.63
N VAL A 80 -0.95 -5.88 7.37
CA VAL A 80 -0.84 -7.22 6.79
C VAL A 80 0.50 -7.33 6.07
N ALA A 81 1.24 -8.41 6.33
CA ALA A 81 2.53 -8.63 5.70
C ALA A 81 2.36 -9.39 4.38
N GLY A 82 3.13 -8.98 3.38
CA GLY A 82 3.14 -9.53 2.03
C GLY A 82 4.49 -10.13 1.66
N SER A 83 4.89 -9.89 0.42
CA SER A 83 6.08 -10.51 -0.15
C SER A 83 7.38 -9.92 0.42
N ASP A 84 8.30 -10.79 0.83
CA ASP A 84 9.70 -10.42 1.16
C ASP A 84 10.65 -10.57 -0.05
N THR A 85 10.11 -10.89 -1.22
CA THR A 85 10.88 -11.05 -2.45
C THR A 85 10.15 -10.38 -3.60
N GLY A 86 10.88 -9.95 -4.63
CA GLY A 86 10.25 -9.65 -5.92
C GLY A 86 9.77 -10.92 -6.62
N LEU A 87 9.01 -10.78 -7.70
CA LEU A 87 8.49 -11.93 -8.46
C LEU A 87 9.60 -12.76 -9.13
N LEU A 88 10.59 -12.08 -9.70
CA LEU A 88 11.69 -12.70 -10.45
C LEU A 88 13.04 -12.38 -9.82
N TYR A 89 13.22 -11.15 -9.38
CA TYR A 89 14.45 -10.65 -8.80
C TYR A 89 14.12 -9.80 -7.57
N THR A 90 14.94 -9.92 -6.54
CA THR A 90 14.81 -9.13 -5.31
C THR A 90 16.02 -8.21 -5.21
N PRO A 91 15.84 -6.90 -5.44
CA PRO A 91 16.92 -5.94 -5.26
C PRO A 91 17.47 -5.97 -3.81
N PRO A 92 18.79 -5.81 -3.64
CA PRO A 92 19.36 -5.63 -2.31
C PRO A 92 18.88 -4.31 -1.71
N THR A 93 18.66 -4.30 -0.41
CA THR A 93 18.49 -3.06 0.36
C THR A 93 19.87 -2.43 0.53
N ASN A 94 19.99 -1.17 0.18
CA ASN A 94 21.24 -0.39 0.18
C ASN A 94 21.37 0.55 1.39
N GLY A 95 20.37 0.57 2.28
CA GLY A 95 20.43 1.27 3.56
C GLY A 95 20.34 2.80 3.49
N TRP A 96 19.91 3.38 2.35
CA TRP A 96 19.74 4.83 2.22
C TRP A 96 18.84 5.44 3.30
N PHE A 97 17.84 4.67 3.74
CA PHE A 97 16.87 5.06 4.77
C PHE A 97 17.21 4.42 6.12
N GLY A 98 18.49 4.16 6.41
CA GLY A 98 18.89 3.39 7.58
C GLY A 98 18.73 1.87 7.41
N SER A 99 19.15 1.11 8.42
CA SER A 99 19.17 -0.36 8.36
C SER A 99 17.77 -0.98 8.48
N ASP A 100 16.84 -0.25 9.09
CA ASP A 100 15.43 -0.59 9.24
C ASP A 100 14.54 -0.01 8.13
N GLY A 101 15.12 0.77 7.20
CA GLY A 101 14.36 1.49 6.17
C GLY A 101 13.59 2.69 6.72
N PHE A 102 13.85 3.12 7.95
CA PHE A 102 13.11 4.18 8.66
C PHE A 102 14.02 5.04 9.54
N GLU A 103 15.19 5.42 9.01
CA GLU A 103 16.21 6.27 9.61
C GLU A 103 16.75 5.78 10.97
N ASN A 104 16.61 4.49 11.26
CA ASN A 104 16.91 3.90 12.57
C ASN A 104 16.19 4.61 13.72
N LEU A 105 14.96 5.09 13.46
CA LEU A 105 14.16 5.83 14.44
C LEU A 105 13.87 4.98 15.67
N THR A 106 14.21 5.51 16.85
CA THR A 106 13.85 4.89 18.12
C THR A 106 12.56 5.51 18.64
N LEU A 107 11.49 4.72 18.67
CA LEU A 107 10.23 5.11 19.30
C LEU A 107 10.25 4.80 20.80
N PRO A 108 9.50 5.57 21.63
CA PRO A 108 9.48 5.38 23.09
C PRO A 108 8.87 4.04 23.51
N ASN A 109 8.07 3.40 22.65
CA ASN A 109 7.49 2.10 22.90
C ASN A 109 8.36 1.00 22.26
N PRO A 110 8.40 -0.22 22.86
CA PRO A 110 9.10 -1.33 22.26
C PRO A 110 8.55 -1.64 20.87
N PRO A 111 9.39 -2.17 19.96
CA PRO A 111 8.97 -2.49 18.61
C PRO A 111 7.80 -3.51 18.66
N PRO A 112 6.79 -3.34 17.81
CA PRO A 112 5.69 -4.28 17.68
C PRO A 112 6.18 -5.71 17.44
N LYS A 113 5.48 -6.69 18.01
CA LYS A 113 5.76 -8.11 17.75
C LYS A 113 5.53 -8.43 16.27
N THR A 114 6.39 -9.29 15.73
CA THR A 114 6.36 -9.71 14.31
C THR A 114 6.10 -11.20 14.12
N ASP A 115 5.77 -11.94 15.19
CA ASP A 115 5.54 -13.39 15.16
C ASP A 115 4.36 -13.81 14.26
N TRP A 116 3.49 -12.86 13.90
CA TRP A 116 2.38 -13.05 12.98
C TRP A 116 2.78 -12.93 11.51
N ILE A 117 3.98 -12.43 11.20
CA ILE A 117 4.47 -12.27 9.82
C ILE A 117 4.77 -13.66 9.24
N GLY A 118 4.22 -13.93 8.06
CA GLY A 118 4.22 -15.28 7.45
C GLY A 118 3.01 -16.13 7.85
N ILE A 119 2.22 -15.70 8.85
CA ILE A 119 0.91 -16.29 9.15
C ILE A 119 -0.16 -15.62 8.25
N LYS A 120 -1.08 -16.43 7.72
CA LYS A 120 -2.16 -15.93 6.85
C LYS A 120 -3.07 -14.93 7.58
N PRO A 121 -3.63 -13.92 6.87
CA PRO A 121 -3.56 -13.74 5.42
C PRO A 121 -2.30 -13.01 4.95
N HIS A 122 -1.80 -13.38 3.76
CA HIS A 122 -0.80 -12.63 2.99
C HIS A 122 -1.43 -11.38 2.35
N SER A 123 -0.69 -10.27 2.22
CA SER A 123 -1.15 -9.00 1.62
C SER A 123 -1.90 -9.19 0.30
N ALA A 124 -1.34 -9.94 -0.64
CA ALA A 124 -2.00 -10.21 -1.93
C ALA A 124 -3.40 -10.87 -1.79
N ALA A 125 -3.55 -11.80 -0.85
CA ALA A 125 -4.84 -12.45 -0.59
C ALA A 125 -5.81 -11.49 0.12
N PHE A 126 -5.29 -10.61 0.99
CA PHE A 126 -6.07 -9.55 1.61
C PHE A 126 -6.64 -8.59 0.55
N ILE A 127 -5.80 -8.10 -0.37
CA ILE A 127 -6.20 -7.23 -1.49
C ILE A 127 -7.26 -7.93 -2.34
N ALA A 128 -6.96 -9.12 -2.88
CA ALA A 128 -7.85 -9.85 -3.76
C ALA A 128 -9.22 -10.13 -3.12
N ARG A 129 -9.24 -10.50 -1.83
CA ARG A 129 -10.47 -10.76 -1.09
C ARG A 129 -11.30 -9.49 -0.90
N HIS A 130 -10.69 -8.39 -0.47
CA HIS A 130 -11.45 -7.15 -0.19
C HIS A 130 -12.01 -6.55 -1.48
N VAL A 131 -11.21 -6.52 -2.55
CA VAL A 131 -11.68 -6.02 -3.86
C VAL A 131 -12.85 -6.87 -4.39
N LYS A 132 -12.80 -8.20 -4.21
CA LYS A 132 -13.91 -9.08 -4.58
C LYS A 132 -15.17 -8.86 -3.72
N LEU A 133 -15.02 -8.49 -2.45
CA LEU A 133 -16.14 -8.21 -1.54
C LEU A 133 -16.81 -6.86 -1.81
N TYR A 134 -16.06 -5.88 -2.31
CA TYR A 134 -16.51 -4.50 -2.54
C TYR A 134 -16.20 -4.04 -3.98
N PRO A 135 -16.75 -4.70 -5.01
CA PRO A 135 -16.45 -4.38 -6.40
C PRO A 135 -16.91 -2.97 -6.76
N GLY A 136 -16.01 -2.18 -7.36
CA GLY A 136 -16.23 -0.79 -7.75
C GLY A 136 -16.12 0.23 -6.61
N GLU A 137 -15.78 -0.21 -5.39
CA GLU A 137 -15.76 0.68 -4.21
C GLU A 137 -14.35 0.98 -3.68
N ILE A 138 -13.38 0.08 -3.88
CA ILE A 138 -12.04 0.20 -3.29
C ILE A 138 -11.11 0.99 -4.21
N THR A 139 -10.47 2.02 -3.65
CA THR A 139 -9.26 2.63 -4.19
C THR A 139 -8.03 1.92 -3.60
N LEU A 140 -7.18 1.38 -4.48
CA LEU A 140 -5.91 0.78 -4.08
C LEU A 140 -4.78 1.79 -4.31
N ILE A 141 -4.12 2.21 -3.24
CA ILE A 141 -2.95 3.08 -3.28
C ILE A 141 -1.71 2.20 -3.15
N THR A 142 -0.78 2.29 -4.10
CA THR A 142 0.46 1.50 -4.08
C THR A 142 1.64 2.47 -4.04
N ILE A 143 2.28 2.54 -2.88
CA ILE A 143 3.45 3.40 -2.63
C ILE A 143 4.75 2.60 -2.45
N GLY A 144 4.67 1.27 -2.60
CA GLY A 144 5.85 0.39 -2.71
C GLY A 144 5.85 -0.48 -3.95
N PRO A 145 6.80 -1.44 -4.04
CA PRO A 145 6.88 -2.40 -5.14
C PRO A 145 5.58 -3.18 -5.38
N LEU A 146 5.15 -3.26 -6.65
CA LEU A 146 3.87 -3.86 -7.06
C LEU A 146 3.78 -5.39 -6.92
N THR A 147 4.71 -6.04 -6.23
CA THR A 147 4.76 -7.51 -6.09
C THR A 147 3.46 -8.06 -5.48
N ASN A 148 2.94 -7.44 -4.42
CA ASN A 148 1.68 -7.88 -3.80
C ASN A 148 0.50 -7.74 -4.76
N VAL A 149 0.46 -6.66 -5.54
CA VAL A 149 -0.59 -6.40 -6.54
C VAL A 149 -0.54 -7.42 -7.67
N ALA A 150 0.65 -7.73 -8.17
CA ALA A 150 0.83 -8.74 -9.20
C ALA A 150 0.39 -10.14 -8.73
N ILE A 151 0.73 -10.52 -7.49
CA ILE A 151 0.23 -11.77 -6.90
C ILE A 151 -1.30 -11.69 -6.69
N ALA A 152 -1.85 -10.54 -6.29
CA ALA A 152 -3.29 -10.37 -6.12
C ALA A 152 -4.05 -10.51 -7.46
N LEU A 153 -3.47 -10.04 -8.56
CA LEU A 153 -3.99 -10.23 -9.91
C LEU A 153 -4.01 -11.71 -10.32
N HIS A 154 -3.00 -12.46 -9.93
CA HIS A 154 -3.00 -13.91 -10.15
C HIS A 154 -4.11 -14.62 -9.35
N LEU A 155 -4.38 -14.18 -8.12
CA LEU A 155 -5.45 -14.71 -7.28
C LEU A 155 -6.86 -14.26 -7.73
N ASN A 156 -6.97 -13.07 -8.31
CA ASN A 156 -8.20 -12.49 -8.83
C ASN A 156 -7.94 -11.82 -10.19
N PRO A 157 -8.14 -12.53 -11.31
CA PRO A 157 -7.87 -11.99 -12.65
C PRO A 157 -8.71 -10.75 -13.03
N ASN A 158 -9.84 -10.52 -12.34
CA ASN A 158 -10.70 -9.35 -12.55
C ASN A 158 -10.39 -8.19 -11.59
N LEU A 159 -9.26 -8.25 -10.85
CA LEU A 159 -8.94 -7.28 -9.80
C LEU A 159 -9.01 -5.83 -10.30
N LEU A 160 -8.38 -5.51 -11.43
CA LEU A 160 -8.33 -4.14 -11.94
C LEU A 160 -9.71 -3.62 -12.35
N GLN A 161 -10.54 -4.48 -12.93
CA GLN A 161 -11.91 -4.16 -13.34
C GLN A 161 -12.83 -3.96 -12.14
N GLN A 162 -12.51 -4.58 -11.00
CA GLN A 162 -13.27 -4.50 -9.76
C GLN A 162 -12.79 -3.38 -8.83
N LEU A 163 -11.64 -2.75 -9.10
CA LEU A 163 -11.22 -1.58 -8.34
C LEU A 163 -12.04 -0.36 -8.77
N LYS A 164 -12.35 0.52 -7.82
CA LYS A 164 -12.83 1.87 -8.13
C LYS A 164 -11.74 2.66 -8.85
N LYS A 165 -10.51 2.55 -8.32
CA LYS A 165 -9.31 3.25 -8.78
C LYS A 165 -8.07 2.51 -8.29
N ILE A 166 -6.99 2.60 -9.05
CA ILE A 166 -5.63 2.29 -8.58
C ILE A 166 -4.77 3.55 -8.72
N ILE A 167 -3.98 3.87 -7.69
CA ILE A 167 -3.04 4.99 -7.66
C ILE A 167 -1.67 4.40 -7.41
N VAL A 168 -0.73 4.66 -8.32
CA VAL A 168 0.62 4.08 -8.28
C VAL A 168 1.65 5.18 -8.15
N LEU A 169 2.46 5.13 -7.08
CA LEU A 169 3.72 5.85 -7.00
C LEU A 169 4.81 4.96 -7.63
N GLY A 170 5.30 5.36 -8.78
CA GLY A 170 6.37 4.64 -9.48
C GLY A 170 6.37 4.90 -10.98
N GLY A 171 7.46 4.50 -11.62
CA GLY A 171 7.70 4.71 -13.05
C GLY A 171 8.41 6.03 -13.37
N SER A 172 8.89 6.13 -14.60
CA SER A 172 9.49 7.33 -15.20
C SER A 172 8.86 7.51 -16.58
N ILE A 173 8.48 8.74 -16.93
CA ILE A 173 7.89 9.06 -18.25
C ILE A 173 8.99 9.58 -19.21
N SER A 174 10.12 10.06 -18.68
CA SER A 174 11.19 10.69 -19.46
C SER A 174 12.16 9.70 -20.13
N ASP A 175 12.17 8.42 -19.74
CA ASP A 175 13.18 7.44 -20.19
C ASP A 175 12.71 6.46 -21.29
N LEU A 176 11.57 6.72 -21.94
CA LEU A 176 11.11 5.91 -23.09
C LEU A 176 11.98 6.02 -24.36
N ALA A 177 13.19 6.60 -24.26
CA ALA A 177 14.13 6.75 -25.38
C ALA A 177 15.45 5.99 -25.26
N LEU A 178 15.74 5.24 -24.18
CA LEU A 178 17.08 4.63 -24.02
C LEU A 178 17.10 3.20 -23.44
N GLU A 179 16.33 2.26 -23.98
CA GLU A 179 16.73 0.84 -23.98
C GLU A 179 16.40 0.13 -25.31
N HIS A 180 16.80 0.77 -26.42
CA HIS A 180 17.24 0.07 -27.63
C HIS A 180 18.67 0.52 -27.96
N SER A 181 19.60 0.28 -27.03
CA SER A 181 21.03 0.23 -27.34
C SER A 181 21.55 -1.19 -27.19
N CYS A 182 20.87 -2.13 -27.86
CA CYS A 182 21.57 -3.24 -28.48
C CYS A 182 22.19 -2.70 -29.78
N GLN A 183 23.25 -1.91 -29.65
CA GLN A 183 24.11 -1.53 -30.77
C GLN A 183 25.54 -1.93 -30.43
N ASN A 184 25.97 -3.02 -31.06
CA ASN A 184 27.34 -3.33 -31.44
C ASN A 184 28.39 -2.28 -31.04
N THR A 185 29.09 -2.51 -29.94
CA THR A 185 30.50 -2.13 -29.83
C THR A 185 31.32 -3.37 -29.57
N LYS A 186 31.91 -3.89 -30.66
CA LYS A 186 33.08 -4.74 -30.60
C LYS A 186 34.16 -4.02 -29.77
N SER A 187 34.48 -4.55 -28.61
CA SER A 187 35.86 -4.71 -28.12
C SER A 187 35.83 -5.31 -26.72
N SER A 188 36.36 -6.54 -26.64
CA SER A 188 36.60 -7.35 -25.43
C SER A 188 35.43 -8.23 -24.98
N CYS A 189 35.27 -9.34 -25.71
CA CYS A 189 34.84 -10.61 -25.13
C CYS A 189 35.91 -11.14 -24.18
#